data_AF-A0A2G4SH74-F1
#
_entry.id   AF-A0A2G4SH74-F1
#
_cell.length_a   1.000
_cell.length_b   1.000
_cell.length_c   1.000
_cell.angle_alpha   90.00
_cell.angle_beta   90.00
_cell.angle_gamma   90.00
#
_symmetry.space_group_name_H-M   'P 1'
#
loop_
_entity.id
_entity.type
_entity.pdbx_description
1 polymer ?
#
loop_
_entity_poly.entity_id
_entity_poly.type
_entity_poly.pdbx_seq_one_letter_code
_entity_poly.pdbx_strand_id
1 'polypeptide(L)'
;MSFGVSLFIIFTSLYQNSQAVALVTAATTDRGHYTVSGLGKRKQQILKAGGGIWDIAIAMLESDHMITDYPYGDNKTEDSANFGIFKQNWFMLRTSTSQFKGKTTSQWKEGTILNKKLAQDIKARQESQNFYGPDKWFGGHRNGESGLNNPYTQDITNYKNAVNWIHDQLASDPKHLKDDTRFYVSVVAI
;
A
#
# COMPACT_ATOMS: atom_id res chain seq x y z
N MET A 1 64.24 38.88 -38.62
CA MET A 1 64.36 37.78 -39.61
C MET A 1 65.25 36.71 -39.01
N SER A 2 64.67 35.57 -38.62
CA SER A 2 65.21 34.21 -38.82
C SER A 2 64.41 33.27 -37.93
N PHE A 3 63.85 32.24 -38.56
CA PHE A 3 63.02 31.19 -38.01
C PHE A 3 63.88 30.08 -37.41
N GLY A 4 63.32 29.29 -36.47
CA GLY A 4 63.95 28.05 -36.03
C GLY A 4 63.18 27.33 -34.94
N VAL A 5 62.28 26.44 -35.35
CA VAL A 5 61.37 25.62 -34.55
C VAL A 5 62.12 24.53 -33.76
N SER A 6 61.71 24.25 -32.53
CA SER A 6 61.82 22.89 -31.97
C SER A 6 60.58 22.50 -31.20
N LEU A 7 60.02 21.41 -31.69
CA LEU A 7 58.79 20.73 -31.35
C LEU A 7 59.04 19.82 -30.15
N PHE A 8 58.35 20.04 -29.03
CA PHE A 8 58.22 19.06 -27.96
C PHE A 8 56.74 18.75 -27.77
N ILE A 9 56.32 17.60 -28.31
CA ILE A 9 54.99 17.05 -28.08
C ILE A 9 55.03 16.37 -26.71
N ILE A 10 54.40 16.97 -25.71
CA ILE A 10 54.11 16.32 -24.43
C ILE A 10 52.65 15.86 -24.50
N PHE A 11 52.42 14.55 -24.59
CA PHE A 11 51.10 13.97 -24.40
C PHE A 11 50.75 13.99 -22.92
N THR A 12 50.00 15.00 -22.47
CA THR A 12 49.26 14.94 -21.20
C THR A 12 47.86 14.41 -21.48
N SER A 13 47.63 13.16 -21.09
CA SER A 13 46.31 12.52 -21.03
C SER A 13 45.39 13.31 -20.09
N LEU A 14 44.32 13.88 -20.64
CA LEU A 14 43.21 14.45 -19.86
C LEU A 14 42.22 13.33 -19.55
N TYR A 15 42.28 12.83 -18.32
CA TYR A 15 41.21 12.03 -17.73
C TYR A 15 40.00 12.96 -17.49
N GLN A 16 39.04 12.98 -18.42
CA GLN A 16 37.73 13.56 -18.18
C GLN A 16 36.86 12.52 -17.45
N ASN A 17 36.73 12.73 -16.14
CA ASN A 17 35.70 12.10 -15.30
C ASN A 17 34.33 12.60 -15.73
N SER A 18 33.68 11.91 -16.67
CA SER A 18 32.26 12.06 -16.93
C SER A 18 31.47 11.26 -15.88
N GLN A 19 31.13 11.93 -14.77
CA GLN A 19 30.12 11.44 -13.85
C GLN A 19 28.79 11.39 -14.61
N ALA A 20 28.40 10.20 -15.06
CA ALA A 20 27.07 9.96 -15.58
C ALA A 20 26.08 10.16 -14.43
N VAL A 21 25.36 11.28 -14.45
CA VAL A 21 24.15 11.46 -13.65
C VAL A 21 23.17 10.42 -14.16
N ALA A 22 23.09 9.28 -13.46
CA ALA A 22 22.03 8.32 -13.68
C ALA A 22 20.72 9.01 -13.31
N LEU A 23 19.99 9.50 -14.32
CA LEU A 23 18.56 9.71 -14.20
C LEU A 23 17.97 8.32 -13.92
N VAL A 24 17.75 8.02 -12.64
CA VAL A 24 16.79 6.99 -12.26
C VAL A 24 15.45 7.55 -12.72
N THR A 25 15.04 7.18 -13.93
CA THR A 25 13.64 7.24 -14.33
C THR A 25 12.90 6.40 -13.31
N ALA A 26 12.31 7.05 -12.30
CA ALA A 26 11.32 6.44 -11.46
C ALA A 26 10.29 5.85 -12.43
N ALA A 27 10.19 4.53 -12.49
CA ALA A 27 9.14 3.87 -13.25
C ALA A 27 7.85 4.54 -12.80
N THR A 28 7.18 5.25 -13.72
CA THR A 28 5.91 5.91 -13.42
C THR A 28 4.96 4.80 -13.00
N THR A 29 4.71 4.66 -11.70
CA THR A 29 3.74 3.68 -11.21
C THR A 29 2.42 4.02 -11.87
N ASP A 30 1.90 3.12 -12.70
CA ASP A 30 0.63 3.31 -13.39
C ASP A 30 -0.43 3.63 -12.34
N ARG A 31 -1.09 4.78 -12.54
CA ARG A 31 -2.05 5.35 -11.58
C ARG A 31 -3.01 6.24 -12.32
N GLY A 32 -4.20 6.40 -11.78
CA GLY A 32 -5.21 7.22 -12.40
C GLY A 32 -6.52 7.15 -11.64
N HIS A 33 -7.60 7.40 -12.37
CA HIS A 33 -8.94 7.31 -11.82
C HIS A 33 -9.95 6.88 -12.86
N TYR A 34 -11.04 6.29 -12.40
CA TYR A 34 -12.21 5.95 -13.21
C TYR A 34 -13.45 5.91 -12.32
N THR A 35 -14.63 5.82 -12.94
CA THR A 35 -15.90 5.80 -12.21
C THR A 35 -16.30 4.36 -11.88
N VAL A 36 -16.62 4.10 -10.61
CA VAL A 36 -17.21 2.85 -10.13
C VAL A 36 -18.59 3.15 -9.56
N SER A 37 -19.64 2.73 -10.28
CA SER A 37 -21.03 3.04 -9.93
C SER A 37 -21.35 2.62 -8.49
N GLY A 38 -21.86 3.56 -7.69
CA GLY A 38 -22.24 3.35 -6.30
C GLY A 38 -21.10 3.43 -5.28
N LEU A 39 -19.86 3.65 -5.71
CA LEU A 39 -18.70 3.75 -4.82
C LEU A 39 -18.82 4.93 -3.85
N GLY A 40 -19.45 6.04 -4.23
CA GLY A 40 -19.71 7.17 -3.36
C GLY A 40 -20.58 6.82 -2.16
N LYS A 41 -21.65 6.04 -2.39
CA LYS A 41 -22.47 5.49 -1.30
C LYS A 41 -21.65 4.57 -0.40
N ARG A 42 -20.75 3.78 -0.98
CA ARG A 42 -19.87 2.88 -0.22
C ARG A 42 -18.86 3.63 0.65
N LYS A 43 -18.22 4.68 0.14
CA LYS A 43 -17.35 5.58 0.92
C LYS A 43 -18.10 6.14 2.14
N GLN A 44 -19.35 6.58 1.94
CA GLN A 44 -20.19 7.07 3.04
C GLN A 44 -20.54 5.99 4.07
N GLN A 45 -20.72 4.73 3.66
CA GLN A 45 -20.90 3.62 4.60
C GLN A 45 -19.66 3.37 5.45
N ILE A 46 -18.46 3.45 4.86
CA ILE A 46 -17.18 3.31 5.58
C ILE A 46 -17.04 4.42 6.63
N LEU A 47 -17.28 5.68 6.24
CA LEU A 47 -17.23 6.83 7.17
C LEU A 47 -18.22 6.67 8.32
N LYS A 48 -19.46 6.29 8.03
CA LYS A 48 -20.50 6.06 9.07
C LYS A 48 -20.20 4.89 9.99
N ALA A 49 -19.42 3.91 9.54
CA ALA A 49 -19.00 2.77 10.34
C ALA A 49 -17.75 3.04 11.19
N GLY A 50 -17.25 4.28 11.22
CA GLY A 50 -16.09 4.71 12.02
C GLY A 50 -14.77 4.80 11.25
N GLY A 51 -14.80 4.63 9.93
CA GLY A 51 -13.63 4.80 9.08
C GLY A 51 -13.32 6.28 8.79
N GLY A 52 -12.06 6.58 8.49
CA GLY A 52 -11.61 7.86 7.98
C GLY A 52 -11.18 7.79 6.50
N ILE A 53 -10.66 8.91 6.00
CA ILE A 53 -10.10 9.01 4.63
C ILE A 53 -8.97 7.99 4.45
N TRP A 54 -8.14 7.80 5.49
CA TRP A 54 -7.06 6.82 5.50
C TRP A 54 -7.55 5.38 5.30
N ASP A 55 -8.64 4.99 5.97
CA ASP A 55 -9.23 3.67 5.80
C ASP A 55 -9.79 3.50 4.38
N ILE A 56 -10.44 4.53 3.83
CA ILE A 56 -10.90 4.51 2.43
C ILE A 56 -9.73 4.33 1.46
N ALA A 57 -8.61 5.04 1.66
CA ALA A 57 -7.46 4.93 0.78
C ALA A 57 -6.88 3.51 0.73
N ILE A 58 -6.77 2.85 1.89
CA ILE A 58 -6.33 1.45 1.97
C ILE A 58 -7.33 0.53 1.26
N ALA A 59 -8.62 0.59 1.62
CA ALA A 59 -9.64 -0.27 1.02
C ALA A 59 -9.77 -0.07 -0.49
N MET A 60 -9.59 1.17 -0.97
CA MET A 60 -9.65 1.54 -2.38
C MET A 60 -8.50 0.93 -3.18
N LEU A 61 -7.31 0.77 -2.57
CA LEU A 61 -6.20 0.05 -3.21
C LEU A 61 -6.50 -1.46 -3.33
N GLU A 62 -7.14 -2.04 -2.32
CA GLU A 62 -7.38 -3.49 -2.22
C GLU A 62 -8.48 -4.02 -3.17
N SER A 63 -9.48 -3.19 -3.50
CA SER A 63 -10.54 -3.59 -4.44
C SER A 63 -11.25 -2.40 -5.06
N ASP A 64 -11.89 -2.65 -6.22
CA ASP A 64 -12.63 -1.63 -6.96
C ASP A 64 -13.85 -1.08 -6.20
N HIS A 65 -14.56 -1.98 -5.51
CA HIS A 65 -15.85 -1.68 -4.88
C HIS A 65 -15.75 -1.54 -3.36
N MET A 66 -14.58 -1.77 -2.75
CA MET A 66 -14.39 -1.79 -1.28
C MET A 66 -15.39 -2.72 -0.56
N ILE A 67 -15.59 -3.91 -1.12
CA ILE A 67 -16.46 -4.98 -0.60
C ILE A 67 -15.66 -6.30 -0.51
N THR A 68 -16.28 -7.36 -0.02
CA THR A 68 -15.63 -8.65 0.24
C THR A 68 -16.18 -9.76 -0.67
N ASP A 69 -16.21 -9.51 -1.98
CA ASP A 69 -16.67 -10.44 -3.02
C ASP A 69 -15.52 -11.21 -3.70
N TYR A 70 -14.28 -10.99 -3.26
CA TYR A 70 -13.11 -11.73 -3.68
C TYR A 70 -13.15 -13.19 -3.17
N PRO A 71 -12.39 -14.13 -3.78
CA PRO A 71 -12.36 -15.53 -3.35
C PRO A 71 -12.11 -15.66 -1.85
N TYR A 72 -12.71 -16.67 -1.21
CA TYR A 72 -12.61 -16.82 0.24
C TYR A 72 -11.15 -16.89 0.71
N GLY A 73 -10.80 -16.06 1.70
CA GLY A 73 -9.42 -15.93 2.19
C GLY A 73 -8.44 -15.37 1.16
N ASP A 74 -8.92 -14.79 0.05
CA ASP A 74 -8.13 -14.42 -1.14
C ASP A 74 -7.33 -15.61 -1.71
N ASN A 75 -7.94 -16.80 -1.68
CA ASN A 75 -7.32 -18.10 -2.00
C ASN A 75 -6.13 -18.49 -1.09
N LYS A 76 -6.02 -17.85 0.08
CA LYS A 76 -5.01 -18.15 1.10
C LYS A 76 -5.67 -18.79 2.32
N THR A 77 -4.88 -19.53 3.10
CA THR A 77 -5.32 -20.18 4.34
C THR A 77 -4.46 -19.77 5.51
N GLU A 78 -4.90 -20.09 6.72
CA GLU A 78 -4.13 -19.89 7.95
C GLU A 78 -3.73 -18.41 8.13
N ASP A 79 -2.50 -18.14 8.56
CA ASP A 79 -2.00 -16.81 8.86
C ASP A 79 -1.99 -15.86 7.65
N SER A 80 -1.99 -16.42 6.43
CA SER A 80 -2.04 -15.66 5.18
C SER A 80 -3.46 -15.36 4.68
N ALA A 81 -4.50 -15.98 5.26
CA ALA A 81 -5.88 -15.78 4.82
C ALA A 81 -6.33 -14.32 5.01
N ASN A 82 -6.91 -13.73 3.96
CA ASN A 82 -7.32 -12.32 3.97
C ASN A 82 -8.82 -12.11 4.22
N PHE A 83 -9.15 -11.17 5.10
CA PHE A 83 -10.52 -10.83 5.48
C PHE A 83 -10.80 -9.33 5.45
N GLY A 84 -12.09 -8.98 5.29
CA GLY A 84 -12.54 -7.60 5.29
C GLY A 84 -12.21 -6.83 4.01
N ILE A 85 -12.62 -5.57 3.97
CA ILE A 85 -12.43 -4.69 2.79
C ILE A 85 -10.97 -4.28 2.61
N PHE A 86 -10.16 -4.45 3.65
CA PHE A 86 -8.73 -4.16 3.61
C PHE A 86 -7.89 -5.40 3.27
N LYS A 87 -8.50 -6.59 3.09
CA LYS A 87 -7.78 -7.86 2.96
C LYS A 87 -6.77 -8.10 4.09
N GLN A 88 -7.16 -7.84 5.34
CA GLN A 88 -6.30 -8.04 6.51
C GLN A 88 -5.92 -9.52 6.65
N ASN A 89 -4.63 -9.85 6.73
CA ASN A 89 -4.20 -11.22 6.94
C ASN A 89 -4.45 -11.69 8.39
N TRP A 90 -4.73 -12.98 8.58
CA TRP A 90 -5.06 -13.54 9.88
C TRP A 90 -3.96 -13.39 10.92
N PHE A 91 -2.69 -13.45 10.51
CA PHE A 91 -1.57 -13.22 11.42
C PHE A 91 -1.66 -11.85 12.08
N MET A 92 -1.83 -10.77 11.31
CA MET A 92 -2.01 -9.42 11.85
C MET A 92 -3.24 -9.34 12.75
N LEU A 93 -4.36 -9.94 12.33
CA LEU A 93 -5.59 -9.96 13.12
C LEU A 93 -5.39 -10.59 14.51
N ARG A 94 -4.88 -11.83 14.57
CA ARG A 94 -4.76 -12.60 15.83
C ARG A 94 -3.69 -12.09 16.79
N THR A 95 -2.75 -11.27 16.30
CA THR A 95 -1.63 -10.75 17.09
C THR A 95 -1.86 -9.33 17.61
N SER A 96 -2.68 -8.54 16.93
CA SER A 96 -2.74 -7.08 17.18
C SER A 96 -4.14 -6.49 17.39
N THR A 97 -5.20 -7.30 17.25
CA THR A 97 -6.57 -6.81 17.43
C THR A 97 -7.21 -7.40 18.68
N SER A 98 -8.00 -6.61 19.39
CA SER A 98 -8.67 -7.05 20.62
C SER A 98 -9.62 -8.23 20.38
N GLN A 99 -10.28 -8.26 19.21
CA GLN A 99 -11.27 -9.28 18.84
C GLN A 99 -10.66 -10.68 18.65
N PHE A 100 -9.41 -10.76 18.19
CA PHE A 100 -8.76 -12.04 17.86
C PHE A 100 -7.48 -12.30 18.65
N LYS A 101 -7.12 -11.43 19.60
CA LYS A 101 -5.89 -11.56 20.39
C LYS A 101 -5.80 -12.92 21.07
N GLY A 102 -4.70 -13.64 20.81
CA GLY A 102 -4.43 -14.94 21.42
C GLY A 102 -5.08 -16.13 20.72
N LYS A 103 -5.79 -15.91 19.61
CA LYS A 103 -6.25 -16.99 18.73
C LYS A 103 -5.08 -17.65 18.01
N THR A 104 -5.25 -18.92 17.66
CA THR A 104 -4.25 -19.71 16.95
C THR A 104 -4.34 -19.52 15.44
N THR A 105 -3.30 -19.94 14.71
CA THR A 105 -3.27 -19.99 13.25
C THR A 105 -4.40 -20.86 12.67
N SER A 106 -4.73 -21.99 13.29
CA SER A 106 -5.81 -22.88 12.84
C SER A 106 -7.22 -22.30 12.97
N GLN A 107 -7.38 -21.25 13.80
CA GLN A 107 -8.64 -20.53 13.99
C GLN A 107 -8.91 -19.47 12.92
N TRP A 108 -8.12 -19.41 11.84
CA TRP A 108 -8.22 -18.37 10.81
C TRP A 108 -9.61 -18.13 10.22
N LYS A 109 -10.45 -19.18 10.14
CA LYS A 109 -11.83 -19.06 9.66
C LYS A 109 -12.70 -18.12 10.53
N GLU A 110 -12.33 -17.88 11.80
CA GLU A 110 -12.99 -16.89 12.67
C GLU A 110 -12.93 -15.46 12.08
N GLY A 111 -11.92 -15.14 11.27
CA GLY A 111 -11.80 -13.85 10.58
C GLY A 111 -12.93 -13.56 9.58
N THR A 112 -13.69 -14.57 9.16
CA THR A 112 -14.84 -14.44 8.24
C THR A 112 -15.90 -13.45 8.73
N ILE A 113 -15.98 -13.22 10.05
CA ILE A 113 -16.90 -12.23 10.61
C ILE A 113 -16.68 -10.82 10.05
N LEU A 114 -15.45 -10.46 9.71
CA LEU A 114 -15.10 -9.14 9.17
C LEU A 114 -15.69 -8.90 7.78
N ASN A 115 -15.86 -9.96 6.98
CA ASN A 115 -16.54 -9.88 5.68
C ASN A 115 -18.02 -9.48 5.81
N LYS A 116 -18.61 -9.64 7.00
CA LYS A 116 -20.03 -9.36 7.26
C LYS A 116 -20.25 -8.15 8.15
N LYS A 117 -19.22 -7.66 8.86
CA LYS A 117 -19.33 -6.66 9.92
C LYS A 117 -18.34 -5.53 9.70
N LEU A 118 -18.72 -4.58 8.84
CA LEU A 118 -17.88 -3.45 8.44
C LEU A 118 -17.28 -2.66 9.63
N ALA A 119 -18.08 -2.36 10.66
CA ALA A 119 -17.57 -1.63 11.83
C ALA A 119 -16.52 -2.43 12.63
N GLN A 120 -16.64 -3.76 12.67
CA GLN A 120 -15.64 -4.62 13.30
C GLN A 120 -14.36 -4.69 12.46
N ASP A 121 -14.50 -4.75 11.13
CA ASP A 121 -13.38 -4.75 10.18
C ASP A 121 -12.53 -3.47 10.29
N ILE A 122 -13.19 -2.30 10.26
CA ILE A 122 -12.55 -1.00 10.43
C ILE A 122 -11.84 -0.91 11.79
N LYS A 123 -12.54 -1.30 12.87
CA LYS A 123 -11.96 -1.28 14.22
C LYS A 123 -10.73 -2.19 14.32
N ALA A 124 -10.80 -3.41 13.78
CA ALA A 124 -9.68 -4.35 13.76
C ALA A 124 -8.46 -3.76 13.04
N ARG A 125 -8.67 -3.12 11.88
CA ARG A 125 -7.58 -2.49 11.12
C ARG A 125 -6.95 -1.33 11.89
N GLN A 126 -7.77 -0.48 12.50
CA GLN A 126 -7.32 0.65 13.32
C GLN A 126 -6.56 0.19 14.58
N GLU A 127 -7.06 -0.82 15.29
CA GLU A 127 -6.35 -1.42 16.42
C GLU A 127 -5.01 -2.02 16.00
N SER A 128 -4.99 -2.75 14.88
CA SER A 128 -3.77 -3.37 14.36
C SER A 128 -2.70 -2.33 14.03
N GLN A 129 -3.06 -1.23 13.35
CA GLN A 129 -2.13 -0.16 13.05
C GLN A 129 -1.64 0.57 14.31
N ASN A 130 -2.52 0.79 15.28
CA ASN A 130 -2.13 1.40 16.55
C ASN A 130 -1.19 0.52 17.37
N PHE A 131 -1.36 -0.80 17.33
CA PHE A 131 -0.50 -1.75 18.03
C PHE A 131 0.92 -1.81 17.45
N TYR A 132 1.03 -1.92 16.12
CA TYR A 132 2.33 -2.04 15.46
C TYR A 132 3.03 -0.72 15.17
N GLY A 133 2.26 0.38 15.09
CA GLY A 133 2.69 1.61 14.45
C GLY A 133 2.60 1.53 12.92
N PRO A 134 2.52 2.67 12.20
CA PRO A 134 2.21 2.69 10.77
C PRO A 134 3.18 1.88 9.88
N ASP A 135 4.49 2.05 10.06
CA ASP A 135 5.48 1.40 9.19
C ASP A 135 5.48 -0.12 9.34
N LYS A 136 5.48 -0.62 10.58
CA LYS A 136 5.36 -2.06 10.82
C LYS A 136 4.00 -2.58 10.38
N TRP A 137 2.91 -1.84 10.59
CA TRP A 137 1.61 -2.25 10.11
C TRP A 137 1.59 -2.43 8.59
N PHE A 138 2.17 -1.50 7.82
CA PHE A 138 2.28 -1.68 6.37
C PHE A 138 3.11 -2.91 6.00
N GLY A 139 4.25 -3.12 6.67
CA GLY A 139 5.05 -4.31 6.44
C GLY A 139 4.30 -5.60 6.74
N GLY A 140 3.65 -5.67 7.89
CA GLY A 140 2.88 -6.82 8.32
C GLY A 140 1.60 -7.07 7.54
N HIS A 141 0.91 -6.00 7.14
CA HIS A 141 -0.28 -6.05 6.28
C HIS A 141 0.09 -6.61 4.91
N ARG A 142 1.17 -6.08 4.33
CA ARG A 142 1.67 -6.47 3.02
C ARG A 142 2.22 -7.89 3.04
N ASN A 143 3.20 -8.19 3.88
CA ASN A 143 3.99 -9.43 3.79
C ASN A 143 4.05 -10.25 5.10
N GLY A 144 2.98 -10.17 5.90
CA GLY A 144 2.82 -10.95 7.13
C GLY A 144 3.97 -10.75 8.12
N GLU A 145 4.27 -11.79 8.90
CA GLU A 145 5.35 -11.75 9.90
C GLU A 145 6.71 -11.33 9.31
N SER A 146 7.03 -11.78 8.09
CA SER A 146 8.29 -11.42 7.43
C SER A 146 8.39 -9.92 7.13
N GLY A 147 7.28 -9.28 6.77
CA GLY A 147 7.22 -7.84 6.55
C GLY A 147 7.25 -7.02 7.83
N LEU A 148 6.83 -7.56 8.97
CA LEU A 148 7.07 -6.91 10.28
C LEU A 148 8.56 -6.81 10.62
N ASN A 149 9.32 -7.85 10.26
CA ASN A 149 10.76 -7.93 10.51
C ASN A 149 11.57 -7.10 9.53
N ASN A 150 11.02 -6.80 8.34
CA ASN A 150 11.65 -5.95 7.34
C ASN A 150 10.64 -4.99 6.68
N PRO A 151 10.17 -3.94 7.37
CA PRO A 151 9.06 -3.11 6.92
C PRO A 151 9.43 -2.08 5.84
N TYR A 152 10.68 -2.08 5.36
CA TYR A 152 11.20 -1.09 4.42
C TYR A 152 11.70 -1.72 3.12
N THR A 153 11.22 -2.91 2.76
CA THR A 153 11.47 -3.43 1.40
C THR A 153 10.88 -2.50 0.34
N GLN A 154 11.38 -2.59 -0.88
CA GLN A 154 10.87 -1.79 -1.99
C GLN A 154 9.38 -2.07 -2.25
N ASP A 155 8.95 -3.32 -2.13
CA ASP A 155 7.55 -3.72 -2.30
C ASP A 155 6.62 -3.05 -1.27
N ILE A 156 6.99 -3.10 0.02
CA ILE A 156 6.23 -2.46 1.10
C ILE A 156 6.22 -0.93 0.92
N THR A 157 7.35 -0.35 0.51
CA THR A 157 7.46 1.08 0.23
C THR A 157 6.57 1.48 -0.94
N ASN A 158 6.51 0.69 -2.01
CA ASN A 158 5.64 0.94 -3.16
C ASN A 158 4.16 0.89 -2.75
N TYR A 159 3.76 -0.12 -1.96
CA TYR A 159 2.39 -0.23 -1.44
C TYR A 159 2.03 0.97 -0.54
N LYS A 160 2.91 1.36 0.39
CA LYS A 160 2.71 2.53 1.26
C LYS A 160 2.57 3.83 0.46
N ASN A 161 3.42 4.03 -0.54
CA ASN A 161 3.37 5.21 -1.41
C ASN A 161 2.10 5.24 -2.27
N ALA A 162 1.60 4.07 -2.70
CA ALA A 162 0.33 3.96 -3.41
C ALA A 162 -0.86 4.41 -2.53
N VAL A 163 -0.92 3.93 -1.28
CA VAL A 163 -1.95 4.35 -0.33
C VAL A 163 -1.88 5.85 -0.03
N ASN A 164 -0.68 6.40 0.21
CA ASN A 164 -0.50 7.84 0.40
C ASN A 164 -0.99 8.65 -0.80
N TRP A 165 -0.64 8.23 -2.03
CA TRP A 165 -1.10 8.94 -3.22
C TRP A 165 -2.62 8.93 -3.36
N ILE A 166 -3.28 7.79 -3.12
CA ILE A 166 -4.74 7.68 -3.11
C ILE A 166 -5.34 8.58 -2.02
N HIS A 167 -4.76 8.58 -0.83
CA HIS A 167 -5.18 9.46 0.26
C HIS A 167 -5.12 10.93 -0.15
N ASP A 168 -4.03 11.38 -0.77
CA ASP A 168 -3.86 12.76 -1.23
C ASP A 168 -4.92 13.13 -2.28
N GLN A 169 -5.28 12.20 -3.18
CA GLN A 169 -6.36 12.44 -4.13
C GLN A 169 -7.71 12.59 -3.44
N LEU A 170 -8.03 11.70 -2.49
CA LEU A 170 -9.28 11.76 -1.72
C LEU A 170 -9.38 13.03 -0.87
N ALA A 171 -8.26 13.50 -0.31
CA ALA A 171 -8.20 14.69 0.53
C ALA A 171 -8.20 16.00 -0.27
N SER A 172 -7.86 15.96 -1.56
CA SER A 172 -7.75 17.15 -2.41
C SER A 172 -9.07 17.89 -2.64
N ASP A 173 -10.21 17.18 -2.62
CA ASP A 173 -11.54 17.75 -2.81
C ASP A 173 -12.58 16.92 -2.04
N PRO A 174 -13.37 17.52 -1.12
CA PRO A 174 -14.40 16.80 -0.36
C PRO A 174 -15.43 16.05 -1.22
N LYS A 175 -15.60 16.39 -2.50
CA LYS A 175 -16.46 15.64 -3.42
C LYS A 175 -16.01 14.19 -3.58
N HIS A 176 -14.70 13.92 -3.50
CA HIS A 176 -14.12 12.60 -3.70
C HIS A 176 -14.46 11.61 -2.58
N LEU A 177 -15.00 12.09 -1.46
CA LEU A 177 -15.56 11.25 -0.41
C LEU A 177 -17.03 10.87 -0.65
N LYS A 178 -17.67 11.46 -1.67
CA LYS A 178 -19.11 11.33 -1.95
C LYS A 178 -19.42 10.85 -3.36
N ASP A 179 -18.51 11.07 -4.30
CA ASP A 179 -18.64 10.66 -5.69
C ASP A 179 -18.21 9.20 -5.93
N ASP A 180 -18.43 8.74 -7.15
CA ASP A 180 -18.14 7.39 -7.62
C ASP A 180 -16.70 7.27 -8.17
N THR A 181 -15.83 8.27 -7.99
CA THR A 181 -14.46 8.23 -8.50
C THR A 181 -13.60 7.29 -7.66
N ARG A 182 -13.02 6.27 -8.31
CA ARG A 182 -11.95 5.44 -7.74
C ARG A 182 -10.61 5.99 -8.20
N PHE A 183 -9.69 6.20 -7.27
CA PHE A 183 -8.27 6.39 -7.57
C PHE A 183 -7.54 5.06 -7.45
N TYR A 184 -6.67 4.76 -8.40
CA TYR A 184 -5.92 3.50 -8.41
C TYR A 184 -4.43 3.75 -8.59
N VAL A 185 -3.64 2.81 -8.09
CA VAL A 185 -2.23 2.65 -8.38
C VAL A 185 -1.99 1.17 -8.64
N SER A 186 -1.32 0.83 -9.74
CA SER A 186 -0.95 -0.55 -10.06
C SER A 186 0.16 -1.01 -9.13
N VAL A 187 -0.18 -1.93 -8.23
CA VAL A 187 0.75 -2.59 -7.32
C VAL A 187 0.64 -4.08 -7.56
N VAL A 188 1.78 -4.75 -7.72
CA VAL A 188 1.85 -6.20 -7.97
C VAL A 188 1.19 -6.95 -6.80
N ALA A 189 0.41 -8.00 -7.06
CA ALA A 189 -0.17 -8.82 -6.00
C ALA A 189 0.88 -9.77 -5.39
N ILE A 190 0.68 -10.17 -4.13
CA ILE A 190 1.48 -11.20 -3.43
C ILE A 190 0.61 -12.25 -2.75
#